data_AF-A0A119CWV1-F1
#
_entry.id   AF-A0A119CWV1-F1
#
_cell.length_a   1.000
_cell.length_b   1.000
_cell.length_c   1.000
_cell.angle_alpha   90.00
_cell.angle_beta   90.00
_cell.angle_gamma   90.00
#
_symmetry.space_group_name_H-M   'P 1'
#
loop_
_entity.id
_entity.type
_entity.pdbx_description
1 polymer ?
#
loop_
_entity_poly.entity_id
_entity_poly.type
_entity_poly.pdbx_seq_one_letter_code
_entity_poly.pdbx_strand_id
1 'polypeptide(L)'
;MADPRNELADIIVPAAPDAVVAAAGTSLFLWTAVGLAGVAGVALLAWLWHRRRPARALHAIAAAAAQRQSPPPVLAARLDAWVRARFLLPRVDAAICPPGLDPVVWSDWAKALAQLRFAPPPPDGYTVLVSLCERARHWSRHA
;
A
#
# COMPACT_ATOMS: atom_id res chain seq x y z
N MET A 1 63.80 41.23 10.28
CA MET A 1 63.32 39.87 10.57
C MET A 1 61.87 40.03 11.01
N ALA A 2 60.92 39.69 10.13
CA ALA A 2 59.49 39.89 10.40
C ALA A 2 59.07 38.97 11.55
N ASP A 3 58.33 39.50 12.52
CA ASP A 3 57.87 38.75 13.68
C ASP A 3 56.78 37.74 13.24
N PRO A 4 57.00 36.43 13.38
CA PRO A 4 56.04 35.40 12.93
C PRO A 4 54.70 35.45 13.68
N ARG A 5 54.61 36.21 14.78
CA ARG A 5 53.34 36.45 15.49
C ARG A 5 52.40 37.39 14.74
N ASN A 6 52.94 38.24 13.87
CA ASN A 6 52.14 39.20 13.13
C ASN A 6 51.40 38.54 11.94
N GLU A 7 51.89 37.39 11.45
CA GLU A 7 51.20 36.60 10.41
C GLU A 7 50.07 35.73 10.97
N LEU A 8 50.10 35.39 12.26
CA LEU A 8 49.05 34.60 12.93
C LEU A 8 47.80 35.43 13.26
N ALA A 9 47.95 36.74 13.44
CA ALA A 9 46.82 37.66 13.72
C ALA A 9 45.91 37.85 12.50
N ASP A 10 46.43 37.69 11.28
CA ASP A 10 45.68 37.85 10.03
C ASP A 10 44.90 36.57 9.64
N ILE A 11 45.25 35.42 10.22
CA ILE A 11 44.61 34.13 9.94
C ILE A 11 43.31 33.95 10.74
N ILE A 12 43.15 34.65 11.86
CA ILE A 12 41.98 34.52 12.75
C ILE A 12 41.22 35.85 12.78
N VAL A 13 40.70 36.28 11.63
CA VAL A 13 39.63 37.28 11.63
C VAL A 13 38.41 36.61 12.27
N PRO A 14 37.91 37.10 13.43
CA PRO A 14 36.70 36.54 14.02
C PRO A 14 35.56 36.71 13.01
N ALA A 15 34.96 35.60 12.60
CA ALA A 15 33.82 35.63 11.70
C ALA A 15 32.76 36.57 12.27
N ALA A 16 32.34 37.57 11.48
CA ALA A 16 31.32 38.52 11.90
C ALA A 16 30.09 37.75 12.41
N PRO A 17 29.46 38.16 13.53
CA PRO A 17 28.37 37.42 14.14
C PRO A 17 27.23 37.15 13.15
N ASP A 18 26.98 38.06 12.20
CA ASP A 18 25.98 37.90 11.15
C ASP A 18 26.27 36.75 10.17
N ALA A 19 27.55 36.50 9.86
CA ALA A 19 27.96 35.40 9.00
C ALA A 19 27.78 34.04 9.69
N VAL A 20 28.04 33.98 11.00
CA VAL A 20 27.82 32.77 11.81
C VAL A 20 26.33 32.47 11.97
N VAL A 21 25.50 33.50 12.18
CA VAL A 21 24.04 33.38 12.28
C VAL A 21 23.41 32.97 10.94
N ALA A 22 23.87 33.54 9.81
CA ALA A 22 23.39 33.15 8.48
C ALA A 22 23.76 31.71 8.13
N ALA A 23 24.99 31.28 8.44
CA ALA A 23 25.42 29.89 8.22
C ALA A 23 24.66 28.89 9.11
N ALA A 24 24.45 29.22 10.38
CA ALA A 24 23.66 28.40 11.31
C ALA A 24 22.20 28.28 10.86
N GLY A 25 21.58 29.40 10.43
CA GLY A 25 20.23 29.40 9.87
C GLY A 25 20.10 28.56 8.60
N THR A 26 21.10 28.63 7.72
CA THR A 26 21.15 27.80 6.49
C THR A 26 21.30 26.32 6.82
N SER A 27 22.14 25.96 7.80
CA SER A 27 22.32 24.59 8.27
C SER A 27 21.03 24.03 8.89
N LEU A 28 20.35 24.81 9.74
CA LEU A 28 19.04 24.46 10.31
C LEU A 28 17.99 24.26 9.22
N PHE A 29 17.91 25.17 8.24
CA PHE A 29 17.01 25.02 7.09
C PHE A 29 17.29 23.73 6.30
N LEU A 30 18.55 23.40 6.03
CA LEU A 30 18.93 22.17 5.34
C LEU A 30 18.50 20.92 6.14
N TRP A 31 18.71 20.89 7.45
CA TRP A 31 18.28 19.78 8.30
C TRP A 31 16.75 19.63 8.34
N THR A 32 16.02 20.74 8.40
CA THR A 32 14.55 20.69 8.31
C THR A 32 14.08 20.20 6.94
N ALA A 33 14.73 20.64 5.85
CA ALA A 33 14.42 20.19 4.50
C ALA A 33 14.67 18.69 4.32
N VAL A 34 15.79 18.18 4.85
CA VAL A 34 16.11 16.74 4.85
C VAL A 34 15.09 15.95 5.67
N GLY A 35 14.74 16.43 6.87
CA GLY A 35 13.73 15.79 7.70
C GLY A 35 12.36 15.73 7.01
N LEU A 36 11.93 16.83 6.40
CA LEU A 36 10.65 16.92 5.71
C LEU A 36 10.63 16.06 4.43
N ALA A 37 11.73 16.00 3.68
CA ALA A 37 11.90 15.09 2.55
C ALA A 37 11.83 13.61 3.00
N GLY A 38 12.44 13.28 4.13
CA GLY A 38 12.35 11.94 4.73
C GLY A 38 10.92 11.55 5.07
N VAL A 39 10.19 12.42 5.77
CA VAL A 39 8.78 12.19 6.13
C VAL A 39 7.91 12.09 4.88
N ALA A 40 8.09 12.98 3.91
CA ALA A 40 7.36 12.93 2.63
C ALA A 40 7.63 11.62 1.89
N GLY A 41 8.88 11.15 1.86
CA GLY A 41 9.25 9.87 1.27
C GLY A 41 8.56 8.68 1.95
N VAL A 42 8.57 8.65 3.29
CA VAL A 42 7.87 7.61 4.07
C VAL A 42 6.36 7.65 3.84
N ALA A 43 5.76 8.84 3.83
CA ALA A 43 4.34 9.01 3.56
C ALA A 43 3.97 8.56 2.14
N LEU A 44 4.79 8.89 1.14
CA LEU A 44 4.60 8.45 -0.25
C LEU A 44 4.71 6.92 -0.37
N LEU A 45 5.71 6.32 0.27
CA LEU A 45 5.87 4.87 0.32
C LEU A 45 4.69 4.19 0.99
N ALA A 46 4.24 4.70 2.14
CA ALA A 46 3.07 4.20 2.84
C ALA A 46 1.80 4.34 1.99
N TRP A 47 1.63 5.46 1.29
CA TRP A 47 0.50 5.71 0.40
C TRP A 47 0.50 4.78 -0.82
N LEU A 48 1.64 4.63 -1.49
CA LEU A 48 1.82 3.69 -2.61
C LEU A 48 1.61 2.24 -2.15
N TRP A 49 2.11 1.91 -0.96
CA TRP A 49 1.91 0.60 -0.35
C TRP A 49 0.43 0.37 -0.08
N HIS A 50 -0.28 1.32 0.54
CA HIS A 50 -1.72 1.23 0.77
C HIS A 50 -2.51 1.09 -0.53
N ARG A 51 -2.13 1.84 -1.58
CA ARG A 51 -2.74 1.76 -2.90
C ARG A 51 -2.53 0.40 -3.57
N ARG A 52 -1.38 -0.24 -3.35
CA ARG A 52 -1.02 -1.55 -3.93
C ARG A 52 -1.37 -2.76 -3.04
N ARG A 53 -1.65 -2.57 -1.75
CA ARG A 53 -2.08 -3.61 -0.80
C ARG A 53 -3.23 -4.46 -1.32
N PRO A 54 -4.34 -3.90 -1.86
CA PRO A 54 -5.45 -4.73 -2.31
C PRO A 54 -5.03 -5.64 -3.48
N ALA A 55 -4.32 -5.12 -4.47
CA ALA A 55 -3.85 -5.94 -5.60
C ALA A 55 -2.93 -7.08 -5.12
N ARG A 56 -1.97 -6.78 -4.24
CA ARG A 56 -1.04 -7.78 -3.68
C ARG A 56 -1.76 -8.87 -2.87
N ALA A 57 -2.71 -8.49 -2.03
CA ALA A 57 -3.50 -9.45 -1.24
C ALA A 57 -4.28 -10.41 -2.15
N LEU A 58 -4.89 -9.89 -3.21
CA LEU A 58 -5.60 -10.70 -4.18
C LEU A 58 -4.66 -11.63 -4.98
N HIS A 59 -3.47 -11.15 -5.36
CA HIS A 59 -2.46 -12.00 -5.98
C HIS A 59 -2.00 -13.13 -5.05
N ALA A 60 -1.82 -12.85 -3.76
CA ALA A 60 -1.46 -13.86 -2.77
C ALA A 60 -2.56 -14.92 -2.60
N ILE A 61 -3.83 -14.53 -2.59
CA ILE A 61 -4.97 -15.47 -2.54
C ILE A 61 -4.99 -16.36 -3.79
N ALA A 62 -4.84 -15.76 -4.97
CA ALA A 62 -4.81 -16.49 -6.23
C ALA A 62 -3.61 -17.44 -6.34
N ALA A 63 -2.43 -17.02 -5.86
CA ALA A 63 -1.23 -17.87 -5.82
C ALA A 63 -1.42 -19.05 -4.84
N ALA A 64 -1.98 -18.79 -3.65
CA ALA A 64 -2.30 -19.84 -2.69
C ALA A 64 -3.33 -20.84 -3.23
N ALA A 65 -4.30 -20.37 -4.03
CA ALA A 65 -5.26 -21.22 -4.73
C ALA A 65 -4.58 -22.09 -5.81
N ALA A 66 -3.72 -21.49 -6.64
CA ALA A 66 -2.98 -22.20 -7.69
C ALA A 66 -2.03 -23.26 -7.11
N GLN A 67 -1.39 -22.96 -5.97
CA GLN A 67 -0.49 -23.87 -5.28
C GLN A 67 -1.21 -24.81 -4.30
N ARG A 68 -2.54 -24.74 -4.20
CA ARG A 68 -3.37 -25.56 -3.28
C ARG A 68 -2.89 -25.53 -1.82
N GLN A 69 -2.34 -24.40 -1.37
CA GLN A 69 -1.72 -24.26 -0.05
C GLN A 69 -2.74 -24.25 1.11
N SER A 70 -4.02 -24.02 0.82
CA SER A 70 -5.06 -23.89 1.84
C SER A 70 -6.40 -24.36 1.27
N PRO A 71 -7.28 -24.93 2.11
CA PRO A 71 -8.56 -25.43 1.65
C PRO A 71 -9.41 -24.29 1.02
N PRO A 72 -10.20 -24.58 -0.03
CA PRO A 72 -11.04 -23.59 -0.71
C PRO A 72 -11.87 -22.69 0.21
N PRO A 73 -12.55 -23.18 1.28
CA PRO A 73 -13.33 -22.31 2.16
C PRO A 73 -12.49 -21.27 2.90
N VAL A 74 -11.25 -21.59 3.27
CA VAL A 74 -10.34 -20.64 3.95
C VAL A 74 -9.91 -19.54 2.99
N LEU A 75 -9.59 -19.89 1.74
CA LEU A 75 -9.22 -18.91 0.72
C LEU A 75 -10.43 -18.07 0.29
N ALA A 76 -11.62 -18.66 0.20
CA ALA A 76 -12.87 -17.95 -0.03
C ALA A 76 -13.16 -16.93 1.09
N ALA A 77 -12.92 -17.27 2.35
CA ALA A 77 -13.05 -16.34 3.47
C ALA A 77 -12.07 -15.16 3.38
N ARG A 78 -10.83 -15.40 2.91
CA ARG A 78 -9.85 -14.32 2.66
C ARG A 78 -10.30 -13.42 1.51
N LEU A 79 -10.87 -14.00 0.45
CA LEU A 79 -11.42 -13.25 -0.68
C LEU A 79 -12.62 -12.39 -0.26
N ASP A 80 -13.51 -12.91 0.59
CA ASP A 80 -14.61 -12.15 1.21
C ASP A 80 -14.10 -10.94 2.00
N ALA A 81 -13.12 -11.16 2.90
CA ALA A 81 -12.53 -10.07 3.68
C ALA A 81 -11.87 -9.01 2.79
N TRP A 82 -11.20 -9.43 1.72
CA TRP A 82 -10.61 -8.52 0.74
C TRP A 82 -11.66 -7.66 0.04
N VAL A 83 -12.76 -8.25 -0.42
CA VAL A 83 -13.86 -7.52 -1.09
C VAL A 83 -14.52 -6.53 -0.14
N ARG A 84 -14.82 -6.94 1.10
CA ARG A 84 -15.38 -6.05 2.12
C ARG A 84 -14.48 -4.85 2.38
N ALA A 85 -13.18 -5.06 2.51
CA ALA A 85 -12.22 -3.98 2.69
C ALA A 85 -12.12 -3.07 1.45
N ARG A 86 -12.15 -3.64 0.23
CA ARG A 86 -11.99 -2.88 -1.03
C ARG A 86 -13.18 -1.99 -1.35
N PHE A 87 -14.39 -2.45 -1.07
CA PHE A 87 -15.64 -1.73 -1.36
C PHE A 87 -16.30 -1.15 -0.12
N LEU A 88 -15.64 -1.20 1.04
CA LEU A 88 -16.15 -0.73 2.34
C LEU A 88 -17.53 -1.32 2.68
N LEU A 89 -17.72 -2.61 2.35
CA LEU A 89 -18.99 -3.29 2.57
C LEU A 89 -19.03 -3.93 3.97
N PRO A 90 -20.16 -3.82 4.69
CA PRO A 90 -20.32 -4.54 5.95
C PRO A 90 -20.33 -6.07 5.73
N ARG A 91 -20.92 -6.51 4.61
CA ARG A 91 -21.03 -7.91 4.20
C ARG A 91 -21.04 -8.00 2.67
N VAL A 92 -20.47 -9.08 2.12
CA VAL A 92 -20.66 -9.45 0.71
C VAL A 92 -22.02 -10.11 0.56
N ASP A 93 -22.91 -9.46 -0.19
CA ASP A 93 -24.26 -9.95 -0.48
C ASP A 93 -24.56 -9.71 -1.97
N ALA A 94 -25.24 -10.66 -2.61
CA ALA A 94 -25.66 -10.57 -4.00
C ALA A 94 -26.61 -9.38 -4.25
N ALA A 95 -27.36 -8.96 -3.22
CA ALA A 95 -28.27 -7.81 -3.32
C ALA A 95 -27.57 -6.45 -3.18
N ILE A 96 -26.37 -6.40 -2.58
CA ILE A 96 -25.66 -5.15 -2.30
C ILE A 96 -24.51 -5.00 -3.30
N CYS A 97 -24.84 -4.51 -4.49
CA CYS A 97 -23.85 -4.28 -5.54
C CYS A 97 -23.09 -2.94 -5.31
N PRO A 98 -21.74 -2.94 -5.35
CA PRO A 98 -20.96 -1.71 -5.32
C PRO A 98 -21.27 -0.79 -6.52
N PRO A 99 -21.20 0.54 -6.34
CA PRO A 99 -21.36 1.47 -7.45
C PRO A 99 -20.27 1.25 -8.51
N GLY A 100 -20.68 1.24 -9.79
CA GLY A 100 -19.78 1.04 -10.93
C GLY A 100 -19.53 -0.41 -11.34
N LEU A 101 -20.16 -1.38 -10.67
CA LEU A 101 -20.17 -2.79 -11.08
C LEU A 101 -21.52 -3.20 -11.68
N ASP A 102 -21.47 -4.17 -12.59
CA ASP A 102 -22.68 -4.83 -13.11
C ASP A 102 -23.34 -5.66 -12.00
N PRO A 103 -24.61 -5.37 -11.62
CA PRO A 103 -25.33 -6.11 -10.58
C PRO A 103 -25.46 -7.61 -10.85
N VAL A 104 -25.59 -8.03 -12.11
CA VAL A 104 -25.74 -9.44 -12.47
C VAL A 104 -24.43 -10.17 -12.22
N VAL A 105 -23.33 -9.63 -12.75
CA VAL A 105 -21.98 -10.19 -12.56
C VAL A 105 -21.59 -10.23 -11.09
N TRP A 106 -21.94 -9.18 -10.33
CA TRP A 106 -21.72 -9.14 -8.88
C TRP A 106 -22.51 -10.22 -8.14
N SER A 107 -23.82 -10.33 -8.41
CA SER A 107 -24.70 -11.32 -7.78
C SER A 107 -24.16 -12.74 -8.00
N ASP A 108 -23.81 -13.09 -9.23
CA ASP A 108 -23.31 -14.43 -9.56
C ASP A 108 -21.97 -14.71 -8.88
N TRP A 109 -21.09 -13.71 -8.83
CA TRP A 109 -19.82 -13.82 -8.13
C TRP A 109 -20.02 -14.00 -6.62
N ALA A 110 -20.91 -13.23 -5.99
CA ALA A 110 -21.20 -13.30 -4.56
C ALA A 110 -21.82 -14.65 -4.15
N LYS A 111 -22.74 -15.18 -4.98
CA LYS A 111 -23.34 -16.51 -4.77
C LYS A 111 -22.29 -17.62 -4.88
N ALA A 112 -21.45 -17.58 -5.90
CA ALA A 112 -20.36 -18.56 -6.08
C ALA A 112 -19.35 -18.51 -4.91
N LEU A 113 -19.05 -17.31 -4.40
CA LEU A 113 -18.21 -17.16 -3.21
C LEU A 113 -18.85 -17.77 -1.96
N ALA A 114 -20.13 -17.50 -1.74
CA ALA A 114 -20.87 -18.05 -0.60
C ALA A 114 -20.92 -19.58 -0.66
N GLN A 115 -21.14 -20.15 -1.86
CA GLN A 115 -21.13 -21.59 -2.07
C GLN A 115 -19.77 -22.20 -1.74
N LEU A 116 -18.66 -21.61 -2.19
CA LEU A 116 -17.32 -22.09 -1.84
C LEU A 116 -16.99 -22.01 -0.35
N ARG A 117 -17.60 -21.06 0.37
CA ARG A 117 -17.31 -20.82 1.78
C ARG A 117 -18.12 -21.72 2.72
N PHE A 118 -19.36 -22.02 2.34
CA PHE A 118 -20.33 -22.64 3.25
C PHE A 118 -20.87 -23.98 2.76
N ALA A 119 -20.80 -24.28 1.46
CA ALA A 119 -21.23 -25.57 0.95
C ALA A 119 -20.08 -26.59 1.06
N PRO A 120 -20.39 -27.91 1.02
CA PRO A 120 -19.37 -28.94 0.87
C PRO A 120 -18.46 -28.63 -0.32
N PRO A 121 -17.13 -28.80 -0.18
CA PRO A 121 -16.18 -28.39 -1.22
C PRO A 121 -16.47 -29.17 -2.51
N PRO A 122 -16.84 -28.50 -3.61
CA PRO A 122 -16.97 -29.19 -4.89
C PRO A 122 -15.59 -29.71 -5.33
N PRO A 123 -15.53 -30.78 -6.14
CA PRO A 123 -14.26 -31.30 -6.66
C PRO A 123 -13.44 -30.21 -7.40
N ASP A 124 -14.15 -29.22 -7.96
CA ASP A 124 -13.61 -28.07 -8.68
C ASP A 124 -13.48 -26.80 -7.83
N GLY A 125 -13.41 -26.92 -6.49
CA GLY A 125 -13.41 -25.75 -5.60
C GLY A 125 -12.26 -24.76 -5.85
N TYR A 126 -11.08 -25.26 -6.23
CA TYR A 126 -9.93 -24.42 -6.56
C TYR A 126 -10.07 -23.71 -7.91
N THR A 127 -10.62 -24.36 -8.93
CA THR A 127 -10.85 -23.77 -10.26
C THR A 127 -11.91 -22.67 -10.19
N VAL A 128 -13.00 -22.90 -9.45
CA VAL A 128 -14.01 -21.85 -9.18
C VAL A 128 -13.35 -20.66 -8.47
N LEU A 129 -12.54 -20.91 -7.43
CA LEU A 129 -11.84 -19.86 -6.69
C LEU A 129 -10.88 -19.03 -7.57
N VAL A 130 -10.12 -19.66 -8.47
CA VAL A 130 -9.27 -18.96 -9.43
C VAL A 130 -10.09 -18.06 -10.34
N SER A 131 -11.23 -18.55 -10.86
CA SER A 131 -12.13 -17.74 -11.70
C SER A 131 -12.72 -16.53 -10.95
N LEU A 132 -12.99 -16.67 -9.65
CA LEU A 132 -13.45 -15.57 -8.80
C LEU A 132 -12.34 -14.55 -8.56
N CYS A 133 -11.11 -15.00 -8.35
CA CYS A 133 -9.95 -14.12 -8.23
C CYS A 133 -9.73 -13.31 -9.53
N GLU A 134 -9.87 -13.93 -10.70
CA GLU A 134 -9.73 -13.24 -11.98
C GLU A 134 -10.79 -12.18 -12.23
N ARG A 135 -12.06 -12.49 -11.95
CA ARG A 135 -13.15 -11.49 -12.00
C ARG A 135 -12.88 -10.33 -11.04
N ALA A 136 -12.43 -10.61 -9.82
CA ALA A 136 -12.06 -9.58 -8.86
C ALA A 136 -10.82 -8.75 -9.28
N ARG A 137 -9.87 -9.33 -10.05
CA ARG A 137 -8.76 -8.56 -10.67
C ARG A 137 -9.28 -7.53 -11.66
N HIS A 138 -10.32 -7.85 -12.43
CA HIS A 138 -10.89 -6.89 -13.37
C HIS A 138 -11.38 -5.62 -12.64
N TRP A 139 -12.08 -5.78 -11.53
CA TRP A 139 -12.56 -4.67 -10.71
C TRP A 139 -11.43 -3.84 -10.10
N SER A 140 -10.29 -4.48 -9.76
CA SER A 140 -9.12 -3.77 -9.23
C SER A 140 -8.43 -2.86 -10.26
N ARG A 141 -8.68 -3.06 -11.57
CA ARG A 141 -8.07 -2.27 -12.65
C ARG A 141 -8.91 -1.08 -13.09
N HIS A 142 -10.21 -1.07 -12.79
CA HIS A 142 -11.17 -0.09 -13.34
C HIS A 142 -11.72 0.91 -12.30
N ALA A 143 -11.20 0.87 -11.07
CA ALA A 143 -11.59 1.75 -9.97
C ALA A 143 -10.36 2.28 -9.25
#